data_AF-N1UBD1-F1
#
_entry.id   AF-N1UBD1-F1
#
_cell.length_a   1.000
_cell.length_b   1.000
_cell.length_c   1.000
_cell.angle_alpha   90.00
_cell.angle_beta   90.00
_cell.angle_gamma   90.00
#
_symmetry.space_group_name_H-M   'P 1'
#
loop_
_entity.id
_entity.type
_entity.pdbx_description
1 polymer ?
#
loop_
_entity_poly.entity_id
_entity_poly.type
_entity_poly.pdbx_seq_one_letter_code
_entity_poly.pdbx_strand_id
1 'polypeptide(L)'
;MKFPESLKGLKTLVLGGGISGNSALDFLISEEAQPILCDRNRPETISVPFFHDNTDPRSFPEISLIVKSPGILPTHPILSYAVEKKIPVFSEIDLGRFFLKGKSSVSRERMESRRQLL
;
A
#
# COMPACT_ATOMS: atom_id res chain seq x y z
N MET A 1 5.21 -6.35 -13.23
CA MET A 1 5.34 -5.01 -12.62
C MET A 1 6.28 -5.11 -11.43
N LYS A 2 7.09 -4.08 -11.14
CA LYS A 2 8.06 -4.08 -10.03
C LYS A 2 7.43 -3.36 -8.83
N PHE A 3 7.59 -3.91 -7.63
CA PHE A 3 7.20 -3.24 -6.39
C PHE A 3 8.14 -2.05 -6.13
N PRO A 4 7.66 -0.90 -5.63
CA PRO A 4 8.50 0.27 -5.40
C PRO A 4 9.61 -0.02 -4.37
N GLU A 5 10.76 0.65 -4.53
CA GLU A 5 11.91 0.48 -3.62
C GLU A 5 11.72 1.20 -2.27
N SER A 6 10.82 2.20 -2.23
CA SER A 6 10.42 2.93 -1.03
C SER A 6 8.94 3.31 -1.12
N LEU A 7 8.26 3.32 0.01
CA LEU A 7 6.86 3.75 0.13
C LEU A 7 6.69 5.19 0.61
N LYS A 8 7.76 5.80 1.13
CA LYS A 8 7.72 7.15 1.72
C LYS A 8 7.19 8.18 0.72
N GLY A 9 6.12 8.87 1.10
CA GLY A 9 5.45 9.89 0.30
C GLY A 9 4.64 9.37 -0.88
N LEU A 10 4.60 8.04 -1.12
CA LEU A 10 3.79 7.50 -2.22
C LEU A 10 2.30 7.59 -1.90
N LYS A 11 1.53 8.13 -2.85
CA LYS A 11 0.07 8.10 -2.80
C LYS A 11 -0.42 6.71 -3.18
N THR A 12 -0.98 6.01 -2.21
CA THR A 12 -1.41 4.62 -2.38
C THR A 12 -2.91 4.52 -2.18
N LEU A 13 -3.56 3.62 -2.90
CA LEU A 13 -4.98 3.33 -2.73
C LEU A 13 -5.15 1.94 -2.13
N VAL A 14 -5.75 1.86 -0.95
CA VAL A 14 -6.21 0.59 -0.38
C VAL A 14 -7.64 0.36 -0.84
N LEU A 15 -7.85 -0.67 -1.65
CA LEU A 15 -9.14 -1.06 -2.17
C LEU A 15 -9.72 -2.20 -1.30
N GLY A 16 -10.68 -1.83 -0.46
CA GLY A 16 -11.32 -2.69 0.54
C GLY A 16 -10.69 -2.54 1.94
N GLY A 17 -11.43 -2.00 2.91
CA GLY A 17 -11.07 -1.66 4.29
C GLY A 17 -11.59 -2.61 5.36
N GLY A 18 -11.72 -3.90 5.04
CA GLY A 18 -11.92 -4.95 6.05
C GLY A 18 -10.66 -5.18 6.90
N ILE A 19 -10.55 -6.34 7.56
CA ILE A 19 -9.39 -6.66 8.43
C ILE A 19 -8.06 -6.47 7.69
N SER A 20 -7.87 -7.14 6.55
CA SER A 20 -6.64 -7.02 5.75
C SER A 20 -6.40 -5.61 5.20
N GLY A 21 -7.48 -4.90 4.85
CA GLY A 21 -7.38 -3.52 4.36
C GLY A 21 -6.87 -2.56 5.41
N ASN A 22 -7.39 -2.66 6.64
CA ASN A 22 -6.93 -1.83 7.75
C ASN A 22 -5.49 -2.16 8.14
N SER A 23 -5.10 -3.43 8.15
CA SER A 23 -3.69 -3.80 8.36
C SER A 23 -2.77 -3.23 7.28
N ALA A 24 -3.21 -3.22 6.01
CA ALA A 24 -2.46 -2.58 4.94
C ALA A 24 -2.38 -1.05 5.11
N LEU A 25 -3.46 -0.38 5.55
CA LEU A 25 -3.44 1.05 5.86
C LEU A 25 -2.43 1.38 6.96
N ASP A 26 -2.51 0.68 8.10
CA ASP A 26 -1.63 0.89 9.24
C ASP A 26 -0.16 0.72 8.85
N PHE A 27 0.12 -0.32 8.07
CA PHE A 27 1.44 -0.58 7.53
C PHE A 27 1.93 0.55 6.61
N LEU A 28 1.12 0.96 5.63
CA LEU A 28 1.46 2.04 4.70
C LEU A 28 1.72 3.37 5.43
N ILE A 29 0.93 3.70 6.46
CA ILE A 29 1.14 4.88 7.31
C ILE A 29 2.49 4.77 8.04
N SER A 30 2.81 3.59 8.59
CA SER A 30 4.07 3.36 9.32
C SER A 30 5.32 3.51 8.44
N GLU A 31 5.18 3.27 7.14
CA GLU A 31 6.22 3.45 6.13
C GLU A 31 6.22 4.86 5.50
N GLU A 32 5.54 5.82 6.15
CA GLU A 32 5.43 7.22 5.73
C GLU A 32 4.79 7.40 4.34
N ALA A 33 3.98 6.44 3.88
CA ALA A 33 3.19 6.59 2.66
C ALA A 33 1.99 7.53 2.89
N GLN A 34 1.28 7.85 1.81
CA GLN A 34 0.05 8.65 1.83
C GLN A 34 -1.13 7.80 1.36
N PRO A 35 -1.62 6.86 2.18
CA PRO A 35 -2.71 5.99 1.78
C PRO A 35 -4.06 6.72 1.72
N ILE A 36 -4.90 6.22 0.83
CA ILE A 36 -6.29 6.58 0.63
C ILE A 36 -7.10 5.29 0.75
N LEU A 37 -8.19 5.31 1.50
CA LEU A 37 -9.10 4.17 1.58
C LEU A 37 -10.22 4.30 0.54
N CYS A 38 -10.48 3.21 -0.18
CA CYS A 38 -11.69 3.04 -0.97
C CYS A 38 -12.44 1.78 -0.54
N ASP A 39 -13.67 1.94 -0.04
CA ASP A 39 -14.53 0.84 0.39
C ASP A 39 -16.01 1.17 0.16
N ARG A 40 -16.87 0.16 0.24
CA ARG A 40 -18.33 0.33 0.29
C ARG A 40 -18.76 1.06 1.56
N ASN A 41 -18.21 0.62 2.69
CA ASN A 41 -18.57 1.10 4.01
C ASN A 41 -17.46 1.97 4.57
N ARG A 42 -17.82 3.19 4.98
CA ARG A 42 -16.89 4.08 5.68
C ARG A 42 -16.67 3.56 7.11
N PRO A 43 -15.43 3.33 7.55
CA PRO A 43 -15.15 3.05 8.95
C PRO A 43 -15.55 4.23 9.85
N GLU A 44 -16.03 3.96 11.06
CA GLU A 44 -16.42 5.00 12.02
C GLU A 44 -15.24 5.93 12.36
N THR A 45 -14.05 5.34 12.52
CA THR A 45 -12.80 6.05 12.75
C THR A 45 -11.89 5.88 11.54
N ILE A 46 -11.56 7.00 10.89
CA ILE A 46 -10.61 6.99 9.78
C ILE A 46 -9.78 8.27 9.78
N SER A 47 -8.47 8.12 9.69
CA SER A 47 -7.49 9.21 9.67
C SER A 47 -6.97 9.55 8.27
N VAL A 48 -7.37 8.77 7.26
CA VAL A 48 -6.95 8.89 5.87
C VAL A 48 -8.11 9.35 4.99
N PRO A 49 -7.84 9.94 3.80
CA PRO A 49 -8.89 10.24 2.83
C PRO A 49 -9.69 8.99 2.48
N PHE A 50 -11.00 9.15 2.33
CA PHE A 50 -11.94 8.08 2.05
C PHE A 50 -12.75 8.37 0.79
N PHE A 51 -12.93 7.35 -0.04
CA PHE A 51 -13.83 7.37 -1.19
C PHE A 51 -14.71 6.12 -1.18
N HIS A 52 -15.97 6.28 -1.58
CA HIS A 52 -16.83 5.12 -1.79
C HIS A 52 -16.39 4.34 -3.03
N ASP A 53 -16.63 3.03 -3.06
CA ASP A 53 -16.25 2.14 -4.17
C ASP A 53 -17.01 2.40 -5.48
N ASN A 54 -18.12 3.15 -5.41
CA ASN A 54 -18.87 3.66 -6.55
C ASN A 54 -18.33 5.01 -7.10
N THR A 55 -17.27 5.55 -6.50
CA THR A 55 -16.62 6.78 -6.98
C THR A 55 -16.00 6.54 -8.36
N ASP A 56 -16.13 7.51 -9.27
CA ASP A 56 -15.46 7.46 -10.57
C ASP A 56 -13.94 7.38 -10.37
N PRO A 57 -13.25 6.34 -10.88
CA PRO A 57 -11.80 6.21 -10.72
C PRO A 57 -11.00 7.43 -11.23
N ARG A 58 -11.57 8.21 -12.15
CA ARG A 58 -10.93 9.42 -12.70
C ARG A 58 -10.93 10.60 -11.73
N SER A 59 -11.74 10.59 -10.68
CA SER A 59 -11.76 11.65 -9.67
C SER A 59 -10.76 11.42 -8.54
N PHE A 60 -10.12 10.24 -8.47
CA PHE A 60 -9.05 10.03 -7.52
C PHE A 60 -7.88 10.99 -7.80
N PRO A 61 -7.16 11.43 -6.76
CA PRO A 61 -5.85 12.05 -6.98
C PRO A 61 -4.91 11.05 -7.68
N GLU A 62 -3.75 11.53 -8.13
CA GLU A 62 -2.73 10.66 -8.70
C GLU A 62 -2.36 9.52 -7.71
N ILE A 63 -2.56 8.27 -8.14
CA ILE A 63 -2.28 7.06 -7.38
C ILE A 63 -1.08 6.35 -8.00
N SER A 64 -0.07 6.06 -7.18
CA SER A 64 1.16 5.39 -7.62
C SER A 64 1.10 3.86 -7.43
N LEU A 65 0.20 3.38 -6.58
CA LEU A 65 0.11 1.96 -6.18
C LEU A 65 -1.30 1.65 -5.66
N ILE A 66 -1.83 0.47 -6.00
CA ILE A 66 -3.06 -0.05 -5.42
C ILE A 66 -2.75 -1.30 -4.59
N VAL A 67 -3.24 -1.34 -3.36
CA VAL A 67 -3.29 -2.55 -2.53
C VAL A 67 -4.71 -3.07 -2.52
N LYS A 68 -4.93 -4.25 -3.12
CA LYS A 68 -6.25 -4.87 -3.27
C LYS A 68 -6.52 -5.90 -2.17
N SER A 69 -7.60 -5.72 -1.43
CA SER A 69 -8.10 -6.74 -0.52
C SER A 69 -8.65 -7.97 -1.27
N PRO A 70 -8.53 -9.20 -0.72
CA PRO A 70 -8.95 -10.43 -1.39
C PRO A 70 -10.42 -10.41 -1.85
N GLY A 71 -11.32 -9.88 -1.03
CA GLY A 71 -12.77 -9.84 -1.29
C GLY A 71 -13.24 -8.88 -2.39
N ILE A 72 -12.34 -8.08 -2.98
CA ILE A 72 -12.67 -7.20 -4.11
C ILE A 72 -12.75 -8.01 -5.40
N LEU A 73 -13.86 -7.88 -6.13
CA LEU A 73 -14.06 -8.60 -7.39
C LEU A 73 -13.02 -8.19 -8.45
N PRO A 74 -12.51 -9.13 -9.27
CA PRO A 74 -11.59 -8.81 -10.37
C PRO A 74 -12.18 -7.83 -11.40
N THR A 75 -13.50 -7.77 -11.50
CA THR A 75 -14.25 -6.87 -12.41
C THR A 75 -14.47 -5.47 -11.83
N HIS A 76 -13.91 -5.15 -10.66
CA HIS A 76 -14.09 -3.84 -10.02
C HIS A 76 -13.58 -2.70 -10.94
N PRO A 77 -14.35 -1.61 -11.15
CA PRO A 77 -13.99 -0.54 -12.10
C PRO A 77 -12.60 0.06 -11.86
N ILE A 78 -12.20 0.25 -10.60
CA ILE A 78 -10.86 0.73 -10.21
C ILE A 78 -9.73 -0.16 -10.76
N LEU A 79 -9.94 -1.47 -10.88
CA LEU A 79 -8.92 -2.38 -11.43
C LEU A 79 -8.78 -2.22 -12.93
N SER A 80 -9.89 -1.99 -13.64
CA SER A 80 -9.85 -1.68 -15.07
C SER A 80 -9.13 -0.36 -15.33
N TYR A 81 -9.42 0.65 -14.52
CA TYR A 81 -8.72 1.93 -14.52
C TYR A 81 -7.21 1.78 -14.23
N ALA A 82 -6.85 0.94 -13.27
CA ALA A 82 -5.46 0.66 -12.96
C ALA A 82 -4.69 0.08 -14.16
N VAL A 83 -5.31 -0.85 -14.89
CA VAL A 83 -4.73 -1.42 -16.11
C VAL A 83 -4.53 -0.33 -17.17
N GLU A 84 -5.56 0.48 -17.44
CA GLU A 84 -5.51 1.58 -18.40
C GLU A 84 -4.38 2.57 -18.09
N LYS A 85 -4.25 2.97 -16.81
CA LYS A 85 -3.23 3.92 -16.34
C LYS A 85 -1.89 3.28 -16.01
N LYS A 86 -1.76 1.96 -16.17
CA LYS A 86 -0.56 1.17 -15.80
C LYS A 86 -0.17 1.35 -14.33
N ILE A 87 -1.15 1.54 -13.45
CA ILE A 87 -0.95 1.61 -12.00
C ILE A 87 -0.73 0.18 -11.49
N PRO A 88 0.36 -0.09 -10.76
CA PRO A 88 0.60 -1.41 -10.23
C PRO A 88 -0.40 -1.77 -9.13
N VAL A 89 -0.91 -3.01 -9.19
CA VAL A 89 -1.84 -3.58 -8.21
C VAL A 89 -1.15 -4.74 -7.50
N PHE A 90 -1.16 -4.71 -6.18
CA PHE A 90 -0.63 -5.77 -5.32
C PHE A 90 -1.68 -6.21 -4.31
N SER A 91 -1.58 -7.44 -3.82
CA SER A 91 -2.34 -7.88 -2.65
C SER A 91 -1.69 -7.40 -1.35
N GLU A 92 -2.43 -7.47 -0.25
CA GLU A 92 -1.84 -7.29 1.09
C GLU A 92 -0.74 -8.35 1.37
N ILE A 93 -0.91 -9.59 0.89
CA ILE A 93 0.11 -10.64 1.03
C ILE A 93 1.40 -10.26 0.29
N ASP A 94 1.30 -9.63 -0.88
CA ASP A 94 2.48 -9.12 -1.60
C ASP A 94 3.18 -8.04 -0.78
N LEU A 95 2.42 -7.11 -0.18
CA LEU A 95 2.94 -6.07 0.70
C LEU A 95 3.73 -6.70 1.86
N GLY A 96 3.14 -7.66 2.56
CA GLY A 96 3.82 -8.43 3.59
C GLY A 96 5.07 -9.13 3.06
N ARG A 97 4.99 -9.80 1.92
CA ARG A 97 6.13 -10.52 1.31
C ARG A 97 7.31 -9.60 0.98
N PHE A 98 7.07 -8.40 0.47
CA PHE A 98 8.14 -7.48 0.12
C PHE A 98 8.86 -6.91 1.35
N PHE A 99 8.14 -6.72 2.47
CA PHE A 99 8.71 -6.19 3.71
C PHE A 99 9.22 -7.25 4.68
N LEU A 100 8.70 -8.47 4.62
CA LEU A 100 9.17 -9.61 5.42
C LEU A 100 10.44 -10.26 4.84
N LYS A 101 11.00 -9.74 3.73
CA LYS A 101 12.37 -10.07 3.29
C LYS A 101 13.39 -9.51 4.26
N GLY A 102 13.40 -10.08 5.47
CA GLY A 102 14.37 -9.88 6.54
C GLY A 102 14.68 -8.42 6.85
N LYS A 103 14.27 -7.97 8.04
CA LYS A 103 15.23 -7.22 8.85
C LYS A 103 16.45 -8.14 9.05
N SER A 104 17.37 -8.18 8.10
CA SER A 104 18.77 -8.41 8.44
C SER A 104 19.15 -7.20 9.27
N SER A 105 18.89 -7.30 10.58
CA SER A 105 19.31 -6.38 11.61
C SER A 105 20.83 -6.45 11.78
N VAL A 106 21.53 -6.21 10.69
CA VAL A 106 22.89 -5.71 10.72
C VAL A 106 22.75 -4.27 10.28
N SER A 107 22.51 -3.38 11.24
CA SER A 107 22.65 -1.95 11.03
C SER A 107 24.02 -1.71 10.40
N ARG A 108 24.08 -0.91 9.32
CA ARG A 108 25.35 -0.56 8.67
C ARG A 108 26.35 0.05 9.68
N GLU A 109 25.84 0.76 10.69
CA GLU A 109 26.61 1.23 11.84
C GLU A 109 27.35 0.11 12.60
N ARG A 110 26.74 -1.07 12.81
CA ARG A 110 27.40 -2.19 13.51
C ARG A 110 28.47 -2.89 12.67
N MET A 111 28.45 -2.76 11.33
CA MET A 111 29.53 -3.30 10.47
C MET A 111 30.71 -2.36 10.36
N GLU A 112 30.49 -1.04 10.33
CA GLU A 112 31.58 -0.06 10.28
C GLU A 112 32.38 -0.04 11.59
N SER A 113 31.71 -0.10 12.75
CA SER A 113 32.42 -0.19 14.04
C SER A 113 33.24 -1.48 14.21
N ARG A 114 32.88 -2.58 13.52
CA ARG A 114 33.64 -3.85 13.56
C ARG A 114 34.83 -3.89 12.61
N ARG A 115 34.85 -3.07 11.56
CA ARG A 115 35.99 -2.95 10.64
C ARG A 115 37.11 -2.06 11.16
N GLN A 116 36.83 -1.22 12.16
CA GLN A 116 37.84 -0.37 12.81
C GLN A 116 38.54 -1.04 14.00
N LEU A 117 38.14 -2.26 14.36
CA LEU A 117 38.67 -3.05 15.48
C LEU A 117 39.40 -4.34 15.03
N LEU A 118 39.66 -4.48 13.73
CA LEU A 118 40.50 -5.52 13.11
C LEU A 118 41.61 -4.83 12.32
#